data_AF-A0A6V8CZL6-F1
#
_entry.id   AF-A0A6V8CZL6-F1
#
_cell.length_a   1.000
_cell.length_b   1.000
_cell.length_c   1.000
_cell.angle_alpha   90.00
_cell.angle_beta   90.00
_cell.angle_gamma   90.00
#
_symmetry.space_group_name_H-M   'P 1'
#
loop_
_entity.id
_entity.type
_entity.pdbx_description
1 polymer ?
#
loop_
_entity_poly.entity_id
_entity_poly.type
_entity_poly.pdbx_seq_one_letter_code
_entity_poly.pdbx_strand_id
1 'polypeptide(L)'
;MDICYIVRNQALRIGSAVTRALEFTDSVFVIQLEEDEQERYIAEKLGAVVYNHEGWTTAPDIAKTLQDILLDAQSIIISLDNDWRLSELPALYTSARTAPDVLLAVKRQTDSQDEKSGSKILEADAYAYSEVTIQHSICSKEGLAQIALQDRNNTPGDLTRDLRVLVVEVTPKRQTTSQQSLTTISGFSRLLYWMLESRHPLILFGIPGALFFWVGFQMADSLVDIGGPHDTVGVGVALAAFVTTFIGVFAITASMILFVLSKQVERIQAEFTVTLES
;
A
#
# COMPACT_ATOMS: atom_id res chain seq x y z
N MET A 1 13.18 -17.61 10.05
CA MET A 1 14.10 -16.56 9.55
C MET A 1 13.59 -15.28 10.17
N ASP A 2 14.42 -14.56 10.91
CA ASP A 2 13.92 -13.42 11.69
C ASP A 2 13.62 -12.23 10.77
N ILE A 3 12.52 -11.53 11.03
CA ILE A 3 12.21 -10.25 10.36
C ILE A 3 12.18 -9.15 11.42
N CYS A 4 13.00 -8.13 11.22
CA CYS A 4 13.15 -7.01 12.11
C CYS A 4 12.79 -5.70 11.41
N TYR A 5 11.89 -4.91 12.01
CA TYR A 5 11.59 -3.55 11.57
C TYR A 5 12.29 -2.53 12.45
N ILE A 6 13.05 -1.62 11.85
CA ILE A 6 13.58 -0.44 12.51
C ILE A 6 12.62 0.71 12.24
N VAL A 7 12.11 1.34 13.30
CA VAL A 7 11.01 2.30 13.20
C VAL A 7 11.28 3.58 13.97
N ARG A 8 10.74 4.69 13.44
CA ARG A 8 10.71 5.99 14.11
C ARG A 8 9.40 6.69 13.74
N ASN A 9 8.51 6.85 14.72
CA ASN A 9 7.22 7.52 14.55
C ASN A 9 6.39 6.91 13.39
N GLN A 10 6.21 5.58 13.40
CA GLN A 10 5.50 4.82 12.37
C GLN A 10 4.25 4.11 12.90
N ALA A 11 3.62 4.61 13.96
CA ALA A 11 2.44 4.01 14.60
C ALA A 11 1.31 3.66 13.59
N LEU A 12 1.11 4.48 12.54
CA LEU A 12 0.10 4.24 11.51
C LEU A 12 0.42 3.11 10.53
N ARG A 13 1.69 2.70 10.42
CA ARG A 13 2.17 1.73 9.43
C ARG A 13 2.66 0.43 10.07
N ILE A 14 3.13 0.48 11.31
CA ILE A 14 3.73 -0.67 12.00
C ILE A 14 2.78 -1.87 12.06
N GLY A 15 1.48 -1.63 12.28
CA GLY A 15 0.51 -2.72 12.37
C GLY A 15 0.40 -3.52 11.06
N SER A 16 0.38 -2.82 9.91
CA SER A 16 0.39 -3.45 8.60
C SER A 16 1.70 -4.19 8.31
N ALA A 17 2.82 -3.63 8.76
CA ALA A 17 4.16 -4.21 8.57
C ALA A 17 4.31 -5.52 9.34
N VAL A 18 3.98 -5.51 10.64
CA VAL A 18 4.03 -6.68 11.51
C VAL A 18 3.07 -7.76 11.02
N THR A 19 1.81 -7.41 10.73
CA THR A 19 0.82 -8.38 10.23
C THR A 19 1.32 -9.08 8.96
N ARG A 20 1.92 -8.32 8.04
CA ARG A 20 2.47 -8.89 6.81
C ARG A 20 3.67 -9.79 7.07
N ALA A 21 4.59 -9.41 7.97
CA ALA A 21 5.75 -10.22 8.31
C ALA A 21 5.36 -11.55 8.95
N LEU A 22 4.32 -11.55 9.79
CA LEU A 22 3.76 -12.74 10.42
C LEU A 22 3.16 -13.75 9.43
N GLU A 23 2.88 -13.36 8.18
CA GLU A 23 2.53 -14.31 7.13
C GLU A 23 3.74 -15.16 6.66
N PHE A 24 4.97 -14.73 6.95
CA PHE A 24 6.21 -15.36 6.49
C PHE A 24 7.07 -15.97 7.60
N THR A 25 6.97 -15.46 8.83
CA THR A 25 7.74 -15.95 9.98
C THR A 25 7.00 -15.71 11.29
N ASP A 26 7.22 -16.59 12.27
CA ASP A 26 6.68 -16.42 13.63
C ASP A 26 7.57 -15.48 14.48
N SER A 27 8.79 -15.19 14.04
CA SER A 27 9.77 -14.37 14.74
C SER A 27 9.88 -12.97 14.14
N VAL A 28 9.04 -12.05 14.64
CA VAL A 28 9.01 -10.65 14.21
C VAL A 28 9.45 -9.72 15.34
N PHE A 29 10.43 -8.88 15.04
CA PHE A 29 11.03 -7.93 15.96
C PHE A 29 10.81 -6.50 15.49
N VAL A 30 10.68 -5.57 16.43
CA VAL A 30 10.57 -4.13 16.17
C VAL A 30 11.59 -3.40 17.03
N ILE A 31 12.46 -2.62 16.40
CA ILE A 31 13.42 -1.74 17.07
C ILE A 31 12.94 -0.30 16.94
N GLN A 32 12.55 0.28 18.05
CA GLN A 32 12.18 1.69 18.12
C GLN A 32 13.45 2.54 18.24
N LEU A 33 13.57 3.55 17.38
CA LEU A 33 14.66 4.53 17.46
C LEU A 33 14.31 5.72 18.37
N GLU A 34 13.03 5.89 18.65
CA GLU A 34 12.46 6.86 19.59
C GLU A 34 11.35 6.17 20.35
N GLU A 35 11.20 6.48 21.64
CA GLU A 35 10.15 5.87 22.44
C GLU A 35 8.77 6.38 22.01
N ASP A 36 7.93 5.47 21.54
CA ASP A 36 6.54 5.71 21.14
C ASP A 36 5.67 4.57 21.71
N GLU A 37 4.87 4.90 22.73
CA GLU A 37 3.98 3.95 23.40
C GLU A 37 2.90 3.39 22.47
N GLN A 38 2.39 4.19 21.53
CA GLN A 38 1.36 3.73 20.60
C GLN A 38 1.94 2.73 19.60
N GLU A 39 3.12 3.03 19.05
CA GLU A 39 3.83 2.13 18.15
C GLU A 39 4.17 0.80 18.84
N ARG A 40 4.66 0.85 20.09
CA ARG A 40 4.94 -0.34 20.91
C ARG A 40 3.68 -1.16 21.16
N TYR A 41 2.62 -0.52 21.65
CA TYR A 41 1.35 -1.19 21.95
C TYR A 41 0.76 -1.89 20.72
N ILE A 42 0.79 -1.24 19.55
CA ILE A 42 0.27 -1.84 18.30
C ILE A 42 1.11 -3.05 17.89
N ALA A 43 2.44 -2.95 17.92
CA ALA A 43 3.35 -4.03 17.51
C ALA A 43 3.23 -5.26 18.44
N GLU A 44 3.28 -5.06 19.76
CA GLU A 44 3.17 -6.13 20.75
C GLU A 44 1.80 -6.83 20.68
N LYS A 45 0.72 -6.06 20.52
CA LYS A 45 -0.63 -6.61 20.40
C LYS A 45 -0.79 -7.54 19.19
N LEU A 46 -0.02 -7.32 18.14
CA LEU A 46 -0.01 -8.15 16.94
C LEU A 46 0.95 -9.35 17.03
N GLY A 47 1.77 -9.42 18.08
CA GLY A 47 2.66 -10.55 18.33
C GLY A 47 4.13 -10.31 18.00
N ALA A 48 4.54 -9.07 17.67
CA ALA A 48 5.95 -8.74 17.53
C ALA A 48 6.59 -8.42 18.89
N VAL A 49 7.89 -8.71 19.02
CA VAL A 49 8.68 -8.32 20.20
C VAL A 49 9.33 -6.97 19.95
N VAL A 50 9.10 -6.01 20.85
CA VAL A 50 9.58 -4.63 20.70
C VAL A 50 10.77 -4.36 21.61
N TYR A 51 11.81 -3.76 21.07
CA TYR A 51 12.96 -3.24 21.80
C TYR A 51 13.17 -1.77 21.49
N ASN A 52 13.75 -1.04 22.44
CA ASN A 52 14.20 0.32 22.23
C ASN A 52 15.70 0.34 21.89
N HIS A 53 16.09 1.14 20.92
CA HIS A 53 17.49 1.38 20.58
C HIS A 53 17.86 2.81 20.94
N GLU A 54 18.95 2.93 21.71
CA GLU A 54 19.53 4.21 22.06
C GLU A 54 20.83 4.43 21.29
N GLY A 55 21.01 5.66 20.80
CA GLY A 55 22.24 6.09 20.15
C GLY A 55 22.06 6.33 18.65
N TRP A 56 23.04 5.88 17.88
CA TRP A 56 23.17 6.23 16.47
C TRP A 56 22.53 5.18 15.58
N THR A 57 21.90 5.61 14.50
CA THR A 57 21.13 4.75 13.60
C THR A 57 21.97 4.14 12.48
N THR A 58 23.28 4.04 12.67
CA THR A 58 24.18 3.46 11.65
C THR A 58 24.13 1.94 11.68
N ALA A 59 24.55 1.27 10.60
CA ALA A 59 24.55 -0.19 10.54
C ALA A 59 25.24 -0.85 11.73
N PRO A 60 26.49 -0.44 12.10
CA PRO A 60 27.20 -1.06 13.21
C PRO A 60 26.48 -0.88 14.55
N ASP A 61 25.93 0.30 14.80
CA ASP A 61 25.27 0.62 16.07
C ASP A 61 23.93 -0.12 16.22
N ILE A 62 23.17 -0.25 15.14
CA ILE A 62 21.97 -1.09 15.11
C ILE A 62 22.34 -2.57 15.23
N ALA A 63 23.39 -3.02 14.54
CA ALA A 63 23.84 -4.42 14.60
C ALA A 63 24.25 -4.84 16.02
N LYS A 64 24.92 -3.95 16.78
CA LYS A 64 25.23 -4.19 18.21
C LYS A 64 24.00 -4.46 19.05
N THR A 65 22.88 -3.82 18.72
CA THR A 65 21.61 -4.04 19.43
C THR A 65 20.96 -5.35 19.00
N LEU A 66 21.06 -5.68 17.70
CA LEU A 66 20.37 -6.83 17.11
C LEU A 66 21.08 -8.16 17.30
N GLN A 67 22.42 -8.20 17.42
CA GLN A 67 23.19 -9.44 17.41
C GLN A 67 22.80 -10.45 18.50
N ASP A 68 22.30 -9.96 19.63
CA ASP A 68 21.88 -10.79 20.76
C ASP A 68 20.37 -11.10 20.74
N ILE A 69 19.61 -10.38 19.91
CA ILE A 69 18.16 -10.50 19.77
C ILE A 69 17.80 -11.47 18.64
N LEU A 70 18.46 -11.33 17.49
CA LEU A 70 18.20 -12.12 16.30
C LEU A 70 19.00 -13.41 16.36
N LEU A 71 18.30 -14.54 16.48
CA LEU A 71 18.90 -15.84 16.78
C LEU A 71 18.95 -16.76 15.57
N ASP A 72 18.12 -16.51 14.56
CA ASP A 72 18.07 -17.32 13.36
C ASP A 72 19.33 -17.17 12.50
N ALA A 73 19.60 -18.20 11.69
CA ALA A 73 20.76 -18.23 10.81
C ALA A 73 20.79 -17.07 9.80
N GLN A 74 19.61 -16.58 9.41
CA GLN A 74 19.44 -15.42 8.56
C GLN A 74 18.35 -14.51 9.11
N SER A 75 18.58 -13.22 8.94
CA SER A 75 17.68 -12.15 9.36
C SER A 75 17.47 -11.15 8.24
N ILE A 76 16.22 -10.69 8.10
CA ILE A 76 15.87 -9.51 7.30
C ILE A 76 15.69 -8.34 8.26
N ILE A 77 16.36 -7.23 7.97
CA ILE A 77 16.27 -6.00 8.73
C ILE A 77 15.76 -4.91 7.79
N ILE A 78 14.67 -4.25 8.13
CA ILE A 78 14.00 -3.26 7.27
C ILE A 78 13.83 -1.95 8.04
N SER A 79 14.33 -0.85 7.48
CA SER A 79 13.96 0.50 7.93
C SER A 79 12.57 0.82 7.41
N LEU A 80 11.59 0.91 8.32
CA LEU A 80 10.23 1.26 7.98
C LEU A 80 10.11 2.78 7.81
N ASP A 81 10.52 3.28 6.65
CA ASP A 81 10.34 4.68 6.26
C ASP A 81 9.38 4.81 5.09
N ASN A 82 9.15 6.05 4.63
CA ASN A 82 8.20 6.34 3.55
C ASN A 82 8.56 5.71 2.20
N ASP A 83 9.82 5.28 2.00
CA ASP A 83 10.24 4.66 0.76
C ASP A 83 10.06 3.14 0.78
N TRP A 84 9.96 2.51 1.95
CA TRP A 84 9.70 1.07 2.05
C TRP A 84 8.23 0.75 1.72
N ARG A 85 8.01 -0.22 0.83
CA ARG A 85 6.67 -0.68 0.44
C ARG A 85 6.42 -2.08 0.97
N LEU A 86 5.25 -2.28 1.57
CA LEU A 86 4.85 -3.58 2.12
C LEU A 86 4.81 -4.70 1.06
N SER A 87 4.54 -4.33 -0.20
CA SER A 87 4.55 -5.25 -1.35
C SER A 87 5.94 -5.78 -1.71
N GLU A 88 7.02 -5.18 -1.21
CA GLU A 88 8.40 -5.61 -1.49
C GLU A 88 8.85 -6.75 -0.58
N LEU A 89 8.20 -6.94 0.58
CA LEU A 89 8.55 -7.97 1.55
C LEU A 89 8.58 -9.40 0.98
N PRO A 90 7.59 -9.87 0.17
CA PRO A 90 7.62 -11.24 -0.34
C PRO A 90 8.83 -11.52 -1.25
N ALA A 91 9.22 -10.53 -2.06
CA ALA A 91 10.38 -10.63 -2.93
C ALA A 91 11.68 -10.67 -2.11
N LEU A 92 11.79 -9.80 -1.09
CA LEU A 92 12.93 -9.77 -0.18
C LEU A 92 13.05 -11.07 0.64
N TYR A 93 11.94 -11.59 1.14
CA TYR A 93 11.90 -12.86 1.87
C TYR A 93 12.35 -14.04 1.00
N THR A 94 11.96 -14.04 -0.27
CA THR A 94 12.39 -15.07 -1.22
C THR A 94 13.88 -14.95 -1.53
N SER A 95 14.39 -13.73 -1.75
CA SER A 95 15.80 -13.51 -2.10
C SER A 95 16.75 -13.80 -0.95
N ALA A 96 16.30 -13.63 0.31
CA ALA A 96 17.10 -13.93 1.50
C ALA A 96 17.64 -15.37 1.51
N ARG A 97 16.87 -16.35 1.03
CA ARG A 97 17.29 -17.76 0.99
C ARG A 97 18.57 -18.03 0.20
N THR A 98 18.88 -17.17 -0.76
CA THR A 98 20.08 -17.27 -1.61
C THR A 98 21.00 -16.07 -1.43
N ALA A 99 20.72 -15.21 -0.46
CA ALA A 99 21.48 -14.00 -0.23
C ALA A 99 22.91 -14.30 0.21
N PRO A 100 23.83 -13.35 -0.02
CA PRO A 100 25.16 -13.39 0.59
C PRO A 100 25.06 -13.25 2.12
N ASP A 101 26.20 -13.37 2.79
CA ASP A 101 26.26 -13.34 4.26
C ASP A 101 25.91 -11.94 4.80
N VAL A 102 26.20 -10.89 4.01
CA VAL A 102 25.74 -9.53 4.24
C VAL A 102 25.25 -8.93 2.93
N LEU A 103 23.99 -8.51 2.89
CA LEU A 103 23.43 -7.65 1.85
C LEU A 103 22.99 -6.35 2.50
N LEU A 104 23.50 -5.22 1.99
CA LEU A 104 23.12 -3.88 2.43
C LEU A 104 22.50 -3.11 1.28
N ALA A 105 21.22 -2.78 1.42
CA ALA A 105 20.52 -1.91 0.50
C ALA A 105 20.51 -0.49 1.06
N VAL A 106 21.29 0.39 0.44
CA VAL A 106 21.59 1.72 0.97
C VAL A 106 20.99 2.84 0.12
N LYS A 107 20.59 3.92 0.78
CA LYS A 107 20.16 5.18 0.17
C LYS A 107 21.27 6.20 0.32
N ARG A 108 21.52 6.97 -0.73
CA ARG A 108 22.44 8.10 -0.73
C ARG A 108 21.75 9.34 -0.18
N GLN A 109 22.46 10.11 0.64
CA GLN A 109 21.94 11.35 1.22
C GLN A 109 22.08 12.58 0.28
N THR A 110 22.56 12.41 -0.95
CA THR A 110 22.83 13.53 -1.86
C THR A 110 21.59 13.95 -2.67
N ASP A 111 21.32 15.26 -2.67
CA ASP A 111 20.18 15.94 -3.32
C ASP A 111 20.27 16.06 -4.85
N SER A 112 21.16 15.29 -5.49
CA SER A 112 21.51 15.48 -6.90
C SER A 112 20.49 14.80 -7.81
N GLN A 113 19.83 15.66 -8.60
CA GLN A 113 19.00 15.33 -9.76
C GLN A 113 19.75 14.39 -10.73
N ASP A 114 18.97 13.54 -11.40
CA ASP A 114 19.37 12.70 -12.55
C ASP A 114 20.06 11.36 -12.25
N GLU A 115 19.37 10.42 -11.62
CA GLU A 115 19.64 9.00 -11.86
C GLU A 115 18.37 8.22 -12.22
N LYS A 116 18.49 7.43 -13.29
CA LYS A 116 17.44 6.53 -13.81
C LYS A 116 17.05 5.55 -12.71
N SER A 117 15.74 5.41 -12.47
CA SER A 117 15.17 4.42 -11.54
C SER A 117 15.75 3.01 -11.76
N GLY A 118 16.61 2.55 -10.87
CA GLY A 118 17.21 1.21 -10.88
C GLY A 118 18.10 0.98 -9.66
N SER A 119 18.33 -0.29 -9.30
CA SER A 119 19.30 -0.67 -8.28
C SER A 119 20.69 -0.76 -8.89
N LYS A 120 21.69 -0.06 -8.34
CA LYS A 120 23.08 -0.13 -8.79
C LYS A 120 23.90 -0.92 -7.77
N ILE A 121 24.64 -1.93 -8.21
CA ILE A 121 25.60 -2.62 -7.34
C ILE A 121 26.76 -1.65 -7.08
N LEU A 122 27.11 -1.47 -5.80
CA LEU A 122 28.21 -0.63 -5.36
C LEU A 122 29.40 -1.49 -4.96
N GLU A 123 30.60 -0.93 -5.08
CA GLU A 123 31.78 -1.48 -4.43
C GLU A 123 31.62 -1.37 -2.91
N ALA A 124 32.05 -2.39 -2.17
CA ALA A 124 31.82 -2.47 -0.73
C ALA A 124 32.58 -1.40 0.07
N ASP A 125 33.65 -0.85 -0.49
CA ASP A 125 34.49 0.21 0.08
C ASP A 125 34.08 1.62 -0.37
N ALA A 126 33.01 1.76 -1.16
CA ALA A 126 32.63 3.03 -1.77
C ALA A 126 32.20 4.11 -0.76
N TYR A 127 31.61 3.71 0.37
CA TYR A 127 31.04 4.62 1.36
C TYR A 127 31.17 4.10 2.78
N ALA A 128 31.40 5.01 3.72
CA ALA A 128 31.38 4.69 5.14
C ALA A 128 29.93 4.50 5.64
N TYR A 129 29.74 3.72 6.71
CA TYR A 129 28.42 3.48 7.30
C TYR A 129 27.72 4.77 7.77
N SER A 130 28.47 5.83 8.10
CA SER A 130 27.96 7.14 8.49
C SER A 130 27.44 7.99 7.33
N GLU A 131 27.80 7.67 6.09
CA GLU A 131 27.48 8.46 4.89
C GLU A 131 26.23 7.96 4.16
N VAL A 132 25.68 6.82 4.60
CA VAL A 132 24.57 6.14 3.95
C VAL A 132 23.46 5.83 4.94
N THR A 133 22.21 5.79 4.45
CA THR A 133 21.07 5.30 5.23
C THR A 133 20.66 3.93 4.72
N ILE A 134 20.49 2.96 5.62
CA ILE A 134 20.07 1.61 5.24
C ILE A 134 18.57 1.58 5.04
N GLN A 135 18.11 1.17 3.87
CA GLN A 135 16.69 0.89 3.64
C GLN A 135 16.34 -0.50 4.15
N HIS A 136 17.11 -1.50 3.75
CA HIS A 136 16.93 -2.88 4.20
C HIS A 136 18.24 -3.65 4.11
N SER A 137 18.31 -4.76 4.81
CA SER A 137 19.47 -5.63 4.84
C SER A 137 19.05 -7.08 5.03
N ILE A 138 19.83 -7.99 4.46
CA ILE A 138 19.80 -9.40 4.80
C ILE A 138 21.15 -9.75 5.39
N CYS A 139 21.17 -10.30 6.59
CA CYS A 139 22.40 -10.69 7.27
C CYS A 139 22.30 -12.14 7.74
N SER A 140 23.38 -12.91 7.57
CA SER A 140 23.60 -14.08 8.39
C SER A 140 23.92 -13.67 9.81
N LYS A 141 23.83 -14.63 10.74
CA LYS A 141 24.22 -14.40 12.14
C LYS A 141 25.67 -13.94 12.27
N GLU A 142 26.59 -14.59 11.54
CA GLU A 142 28.00 -14.22 11.51
C GLU A 142 28.21 -12.84 10.87
N GLY A 143 27.49 -12.54 9.78
CA GLY A 143 27.55 -11.25 9.10
C GLY A 143 27.11 -10.10 10.00
N LEU A 144 26.00 -10.28 10.73
CA LEU A 144 25.49 -9.30 11.68
C LEU A 144 26.48 -9.04 12.82
N ALA A 145 27.07 -10.09 13.38
CA ALA A 145 28.09 -9.97 14.44
C ALA A 145 29.34 -9.24 13.94
N GLN A 146 29.78 -9.47 12.70
CA GLN A 146 30.92 -8.75 12.13
C GLN A 146 30.63 -7.27 11.88
N ILE A 147 29.41 -6.92 11.45
CA ILE A 147 28.98 -5.51 11.32
C ILE A 147 28.96 -4.82 12.69
N ALA A 148 28.51 -5.51 13.74
CA ALA A 148 28.46 -4.95 15.10
C ALA A 148 29.84 -4.59 15.67
N LEU A 149 30.91 -5.25 15.20
CA LEU A 149 32.29 -4.96 15.59
C LEU A 149 32.89 -3.71 14.90
N GLN A 150 32.25 -3.20 13.85
CA GLN A 150 32.75 -2.06 13.08
C GLN A 150 32.47 -0.72 13.77
N ASP A 151 33.21 0.32 13.37
CA ASP A 151 32.89 1.71 13.66
C ASP A 151 32.06 2.34 12.53
N ARG A 152 31.37 3.44 12.83
CA ARG A 152 30.61 4.22 11.84
C ARG A 152 31.43 4.73 10.66
N ASN A 153 32.74 4.94 10.86
CA ASN A 153 33.64 5.44 9.82
C ASN A 153 34.23 4.32 8.95
N ASN A 154 33.98 3.05 9.30
CA ASN A 154 34.32 1.92 8.46
C ASN A 154 33.36 1.80 7.28
N THR A 155 33.79 1.03 6.29
CA THR A 155 33.03 0.68 5.11
C THR A 155 32.60 -0.79 5.17
N PRO A 156 31.54 -1.20 4.45
CA PRO A 156 31.21 -2.62 4.28
C PRO A 156 32.37 -3.48 3.75
N GLY A 157 33.33 -2.89 3.04
CA GLY A 157 34.54 -3.55 2.55
C GLY A 157 35.55 -3.91 3.64
N ASP A 158 35.45 -3.31 4.83
CA ASP A 158 36.31 -3.62 5.98
C ASP A 158 35.92 -4.92 6.70
N LEU A 159 34.78 -5.52 6.33
CA LEU A 159 34.35 -6.81 6.86
C LEU A 159 35.34 -7.92 6.50
N THR A 160 35.33 -8.99 7.29
CA THR A 160 36.25 -10.12 7.10
C THR A 160 36.04 -10.75 5.72
N ARG A 161 37.15 -11.05 5.01
CA ARG A 161 37.16 -11.55 3.63
C ARG A 161 36.44 -12.90 3.43
N ASP A 162 36.15 -13.60 4.51
CA ASP A 162 35.44 -14.88 4.51
C ASP A 162 33.93 -14.70 4.33
N LEU A 163 33.42 -13.46 4.51
CA LEU A 163 32.02 -13.11 4.30
C LEU A 163 31.80 -12.62 2.86
N ARG A 164 30.72 -13.11 2.24
CA ARG A 164 30.22 -12.52 0.99
C ARG A 164 29.43 -11.28 1.36
N VAL A 165 29.89 -10.12 0.87
CA VAL A 165 29.25 -8.82 1.10
C VAL A 165 28.75 -8.28 -0.22
N LEU A 166 27.49 -7.86 -0.26
CA LEU A 166 26.88 -7.19 -1.40
C LEU A 166 26.26 -5.86 -0.95
N VAL A 167 26.69 -4.78 -1.57
CA VAL A 167 26.12 -3.45 -1.34
C VAL A 167 25.35 -3.05 -2.59
N VAL A 168 24.08 -2.72 -2.43
CA VAL A 168 23.24 -2.22 -3.51
C VAL A 168 22.72 -0.85 -3.15
N GLU A 169 22.83 0.08 -4.08
CA GLU A 169 22.18 1.37 -3.98
C GLU A 169 20.71 1.25 -4.39
N VAL A 170 19.84 1.72 -3.51
CA VAL A 170 18.42 1.88 -3.80
C VAL A 170 18.15 3.37 -4.01
N THR A 171 17.85 3.75 -5.24
CA THR A 171 17.34 5.08 -5.52
C THR A 171 15.93 5.17 -4.92
N PRO A 172 15.68 6.07 -3.93
CA PRO A 172 14.32 6.28 -3.46
C PRO A 172 13.50 6.76 -4.66
N LYS A 173 12.41 6.05 -4.98
CA LYS A 173 11.41 6.61 -5.89
C LYS A 173 10.77 7.76 -5.15
N ARG A 174 11.36 8.97 -5.25
CA ARG A 174 10.70 10.21 -4.84
C ARG A 174 9.30 10.09 -5.42
N GLN A 175 8.31 10.07 -4.52
CA GLN A 175 6.95 10.37 -4.93
C GLN A 175 7.05 11.78 -5.49
N THR A 176 7.29 11.91 -6.80
CA THR A 176 6.67 13.01 -7.50
C THR A 176 5.22 12.92 -7.07
N THR A 177 4.62 14.05 -6.73
CA THR A 177 3.18 14.18 -6.59
C THR A 177 2.54 13.94 -7.97
N SER A 178 2.76 12.76 -8.51
CA SER A 178 2.02 12.10 -9.55
C SER A 178 1.09 11.22 -8.73
N GLN A 179 -0.07 11.68 -8.28
CA GLN A 179 -1.27 11.80 -9.12
C GLN A 179 -1.45 10.75 -10.25
N GLN A 180 -0.57 9.76 -10.42
CA GLN A 180 -0.70 8.73 -11.45
C GLN A 180 -0.11 7.40 -10.95
N SER A 181 -0.74 6.84 -9.92
CA SER A 181 -0.85 5.38 -9.78
C SER A 181 -2.27 5.03 -9.34
N LEU A 182 -3.21 5.55 -10.13
CA LEU A 182 -4.48 4.92 -10.40
C LEU A 182 -4.53 4.67 -11.92
N THR A 183 -3.65 3.82 -12.43
CA THR A 183 -3.96 3.04 -13.63
C THR A 183 -4.87 1.92 -13.13
N THR A 184 -6.17 2.15 -12.92
CA THR A 184 -7.09 2.76 -13.87
C THR A 184 -8.13 3.58 -13.11
N ILE A 185 -8.00 4.91 -13.10
CA ILE A 185 -9.19 5.76 -13.10
C ILE A 185 -9.89 5.46 -14.42
N SER A 186 -10.63 4.35 -14.42
CA SER A 186 -11.70 4.11 -15.36
C SER A 186 -12.58 5.34 -15.26
N GLY A 187 -13.12 5.85 -16.37
CA GLY A 187 -14.06 6.97 -16.34
C GLY A 187 -15.15 6.81 -15.26
N PHE A 188 -15.47 5.57 -14.88
CA PHE A 188 -16.31 5.19 -13.75
C PHE A 188 -15.85 5.68 -12.38
N SER A 189 -14.56 5.61 -12.03
CA SER A 189 -14.08 6.11 -10.73
C SER A 189 -14.06 7.64 -10.67
N ARG A 190 -13.76 8.33 -11.79
CA ARG A 190 -13.88 9.79 -11.88
C ARG A 190 -15.34 10.23 -11.76
N LEU A 191 -16.26 9.44 -12.32
CA LEU A 191 -17.70 9.59 -12.16
C LEU A 191 -18.14 9.36 -10.70
N LEU A 192 -17.64 8.33 -10.02
CA LEU A 192 -17.95 8.07 -8.61
C LEU A 192 -17.40 9.14 -7.67
N TYR A 193 -16.18 9.61 -7.89
CA TYR A 193 -15.61 10.73 -7.14
C TYR A 193 -16.38 12.01 -7.39
N TRP A 194 -16.68 12.35 -8.65
CA TRP A 194 -17.53 13.50 -8.97
C TRP A 194 -18.91 13.36 -8.33
N MET A 195 -19.49 12.17 -8.28
CA MET A 195 -20.80 11.92 -7.66
C MET A 195 -20.78 12.07 -6.13
N LEU A 196 -19.74 11.59 -5.45
CA LEU A 196 -19.55 11.75 -4.01
C LEU A 196 -19.31 13.23 -3.64
N GLU A 197 -18.57 13.95 -4.48
CA GLU A 197 -18.27 15.38 -4.30
C GLU A 197 -19.48 16.28 -4.60
N SER A 198 -20.24 16.00 -5.68
CA SER A 198 -21.28 16.90 -6.20
C SER A 198 -22.71 16.62 -5.73
N ARG A 199 -22.94 15.65 -4.84
CA ARG A 199 -24.25 15.36 -4.22
C ARG A 199 -25.42 15.18 -5.20
N HIS A 200 -25.18 14.75 -6.45
CA HIS A 200 -26.21 14.56 -7.47
C HIS A 200 -26.37 13.10 -7.91
N PRO A 201 -26.90 12.21 -7.05
CA PRO A 201 -27.13 10.81 -7.39
C PRO A 201 -28.15 10.59 -8.52
N LEU A 202 -28.94 11.62 -8.84
CA LEU A 202 -29.96 11.56 -9.88
C LEU A 202 -29.37 11.22 -11.26
N ILE A 203 -28.16 11.74 -11.52
CA ILE A 203 -27.47 11.60 -12.81
C ILE A 203 -26.90 10.18 -12.97
N LEU A 204 -26.47 9.53 -11.88
CA LEU A 204 -25.84 8.21 -11.94
C LEU A 204 -26.82 7.10 -12.36
N PHE A 205 -28.00 7.05 -11.75
CA PHE A 205 -28.98 5.98 -12.02
C PHE A 205 -30.14 6.45 -12.89
N GLY A 206 -30.46 7.75 -12.89
CA GLY A 206 -31.60 8.28 -13.64
C GLY A 206 -31.39 8.31 -15.15
N ILE A 207 -30.25 8.83 -15.63
CA ILE A 207 -29.96 8.91 -17.07
C ILE A 207 -29.83 7.52 -17.68
N PRO A 208 -29.03 6.58 -17.11
CA PRO A 208 -28.99 5.22 -17.62
C PRO A 208 -30.34 4.50 -17.52
N GLY A 209 -31.11 4.72 -16.43
CA GLY A 209 -32.44 4.16 -16.27
C GLY A 209 -33.43 4.62 -17.33
N ALA A 210 -33.44 5.91 -17.66
CA ALA A 210 -34.26 6.49 -18.74
C ALA A 210 -33.86 5.93 -20.12
N LEU A 211 -32.57 5.71 -20.35
CA LEU A 211 -32.08 5.09 -21.58
C LEU A 211 -32.57 3.63 -21.71
N PHE A 212 -32.45 2.84 -20.64
CA PHE A 212 -32.97 1.46 -20.62
C PHE A 212 -34.48 1.40 -20.79
N PHE A 213 -35.21 2.32 -20.17
CA PHE A 213 -36.66 2.43 -20.36
C PHE A 213 -37.01 2.74 -21.82
N TRP A 214 -36.31 3.67 -22.45
CA TRP A 214 -36.50 4.03 -23.87
C TRP A 214 -36.22 2.84 -24.81
N VAL A 215 -35.11 2.13 -24.59
CA VAL A 215 -34.76 0.93 -25.38
C VAL A 215 -35.80 -0.18 -25.18
N GLY A 216 -36.23 -0.43 -23.94
CA GLY A 216 -37.27 -1.41 -23.65
C GLY A 216 -38.61 -1.07 -24.31
N PHE A 217 -38.97 0.22 -24.33
CA PHE A 217 -40.17 0.72 -25.01
C PHE A 217 -40.08 0.51 -26.54
N GLN A 218 -38.94 0.81 -27.16
CA GLN A 218 -38.74 0.57 -28.60
C GLN A 218 -38.84 -0.92 -28.95
N MET A 219 -38.30 -1.79 -28.10
CA MET A 219 -38.43 -3.24 -28.28
C MET A 219 -39.88 -3.69 -28.14
N ALA A 220 -40.65 -3.12 -27.20
CA ALA A 220 -42.06 -3.43 -27.03
C ALA A 220 -42.93 -2.93 -28.19
N ASP A 221 -42.64 -1.75 -28.74
CA ASP A 221 -43.32 -1.18 -29.91
C ASP A 221 -43.14 -2.07 -31.15
N SER A 222 -41.92 -2.60 -31.31
CA SER A 222 -41.59 -3.57 -32.36
C SER A 222 -42.42 -4.86 -32.26
N LEU A 223 -42.94 -5.23 -31.08
CA LEU A 223 -43.84 -6.38 -30.92
C LEU A 223 -45.28 -6.09 -31.35
N VAL A 224 -45.73 -4.84 -31.29
CA VAL A 224 -47.11 -4.44 -31.60
C VAL A 224 -47.33 -4.39 -33.12
N ASP A 225 -46.30 -4.05 -33.89
CA ASP A 225 -46.38 -3.92 -35.36
C ASP A 225 -46.27 -5.25 -36.14
N ILE A 226 -46.06 -6.40 -35.48
CA ILE A 226 -45.92 -7.73 -36.12
C ILE A 226 -47.26 -8.46 -36.20
N GLY A 227 -48.31 -7.78 -36.67
CA GLY A 227 -49.61 -8.38 -36.99
C GLY A 227 -49.62 -9.18 -38.32
N GLY A 228 -48.50 -9.82 -38.70
CA GLY A 228 -48.34 -10.55 -39.96
C GLY A 228 -48.23 -12.08 -39.76
N PRO A 229 -48.75 -12.93 -40.68
CA PRO A 229 -49.00 -14.35 -40.39
C PRO A 229 -47.77 -15.25 -40.21
N HIS A 230 -46.56 -14.81 -40.54
CA HIS A 230 -45.35 -15.62 -40.46
C HIS A 230 -44.23 -14.74 -39.91
N ASP A 231 -43.94 -14.87 -38.62
CA ASP A 231 -42.57 -15.05 -38.14
C ASP A 231 -42.57 -15.14 -36.61
N THR A 232 -41.85 -16.12 -36.10
CA THR A 232 -41.55 -16.33 -34.68
C THR A 232 -40.68 -15.20 -34.16
N VAL A 233 -41.22 -13.98 -34.04
CA VAL A 233 -40.57 -12.94 -33.24
C VAL A 233 -40.66 -13.40 -31.80
N GLY A 234 -39.51 -13.94 -31.37
CA GLY A 234 -39.44 -14.92 -30.32
C GLY A 234 -39.91 -14.39 -28.99
N VAL A 235 -40.54 -15.27 -28.21
CA VAL A 235 -40.80 -15.10 -26.77
C VAL A 235 -39.59 -14.49 -26.03
N GLY A 236 -38.36 -14.75 -26.51
CA GLY A 236 -37.13 -14.12 -26.02
C GLY A 236 -37.06 -12.59 -26.17
N VAL A 237 -37.54 -12.01 -27.28
CA VAL A 237 -37.58 -10.54 -27.47
C VAL A 237 -38.64 -9.92 -26.57
N ALA A 238 -39.79 -10.57 -26.41
CA ALA A 238 -40.84 -10.14 -25.47
C ALA A 238 -40.32 -10.12 -24.01
N LEU A 239 -39.65 -11.19 -23.59
CA LEU A 239 -39.06 -11.30 -22.25
C LEU A 239 -37.94 -10.27 -22.05
N ALA A 240 -37.08 -10.06 -23.05
CA ALA A 240 -36.02 -9.06 -23.00
C ALA A 240 -36.57 -7.63 -22.91
N ALA A 241 -37.63 -7.30 -23.67
CA ALA A 241 -38.30 -6.00 -23.61
C ALA A 241 -38.87 -5.75 -22.21
N PHE A 242 -39.52 -6.76 -21.62
CA PHE A 242 -40.06 -6.67 -20.27
C PHE A 242 -38.95 -6.44 -19.23
N VAL A 243 -37.91 -7.28 -19.21
CA VAL A 243 -36.80 -7.17 -18.25
C VAL A 243 -36.08 -5.82 -18.38
N THR A 244 -35.80 -5.39 -19.61
CA THR A 244 -35.09 -4.12 -19.88
C THR A 244 -35.90 -2.92 -19.42
N THR A 245 -37.22 -2.92 -19.66
CA THR A 245 -38.12 -1.86 -19.19
C THR A 245 -38.18 -1.80 -17.66
N PHE A 246 -38.27 -2.95 -16.99
CA PHE A 246 -38.28 -3.02 -15.52
C PHE A 246 -36.98 -2.50 -14.90
N ILE A 247 -35.82 -2.88 -15.47
CA ILE A 247 -34.52 -2.35 -15.04
C ILE A 247 -34.48 -0.83 -15.17
N GLY A 248 -34.99 -0.28 -16.28
CA GLY A 248 -35.09 1.16 -16.49
C GLY A 248 -35.95 1.86 -15.42
N VAL A 249 -37.14 1.35 -15.15
CA VAL A 249 -38.05 1.91 -14.13
C VAL A 249 -37.46 1.82 -12.72
N PHE A 250 -36.85 0.68 -12.35
CA PHE A 250 -36.21 0.53 -11.04
C PHE A 250 -35.02 1.47 -10.85
N ALA A 251 -34.22 1.68 -11.90
CA ALA A 251 -33.11 2.63 -11.85
C ALA A 251 -33.59 4.09 -11.70
N ILE A 252 -34.67 4.48 -12.39
CA ILE A 252 -35.28 5.82 -12.24
C ILE A 252 -35.86 6.02 -10.84
N THR A 253 -36.57 5.02 -10.30
CA THR A 253 -37.17 5.11 -8.95
C THR A 253 -36.10 5.15 -7.86
N ALA A 254 -35.05 4.33 -7.94
CA ALA A 254 -33.91 4.38 -7.04
C ALA A 254 -33.21 5.74 -7.07
N SER A 255 -33.02 6.30 -8.27
CA SER A 255 -32.49 7.65 -8.50
C SER A 255 -33.32 8.73 -7.80
N MET A 256 -34.64 8.66 -7.92
CA MET A 256 -35.56 9.60 -7.26
C MET A 256 -35.53 9.49 -5.73
N ILE A 257 -35.51 8.26 -5.20
CA ILE A 257 -35.41 8.02 -3.74
C ILE A 257 -34.11 8.62 -3.20
N LEU A 258 -32.98 8.35 -3.86
CA LEU A 258 -31.67 8.83 -3.41
C LEU A 258 -31.58 10.36 -3.47
N PHE A 259 -32.21 10.99 -4.45
CA PHE A 259 -32.33 12.46 -4.53
C PHE A 259 -33.14 13.04 -3.36
N VAL A 260 -34.29 12.42 -3.03
CA VAL A 260 -35.13 12.87 -1.91
C VAL A 260 -34.39 12.69 -0.58
N LEU A 261 -33.73 11.56 -0.36
CA LEU A 261 -32.95 11.31 0.85
C LEU A 261 -31.81 12.32 1.01
N SER A 262 -31.07 12.62 -0.06
CA SER A 262 -30.01 13.64 -0.05
C SER A 262 -30.55 15.00 0.45
N LYS A 263 -31.71 15.43 -0.09
CA LYS A 263 -32.35 16.68 0.34
C LYS A 263 -32.87 16.66 1.77
N GLN A 264 -33.35 15.52 2.26
CA GLN A 264 -33.81 15.40 3.65
C GLN A 264 -32.64 15.51 4.63
N VAL A 265 -31.50 14.88 4.32
CA VAL A 265 -30.29 14.98 5.15
C VAL A 265 -29.79 16.43 5.22
N GLU A 266 -29.78 17.15 4.11
CA GLU A 266 -29.39 18.57 4.09
C GLU A 266 -30.31 19.45 4.96
N ARG A 267 -31.63 19.21 4.94
CA ARG A 267 -32.57 19.93 5.81
C ARG A 267 -32.33 19.64 7.29
N ILE A 268 -32.12 18.38 7.65
CA ILE A 268 -31.85 17.97 9.02
C ILE A 268 -30.56 18.62 9.54
N GLN A 269 -29.50 18.61 8.73
CA GLN A 269 -28.23 19.27 9.10
C GLN A 269 -28.40 20.78 9.27
N ALA A 270 -29.18 21.45 8.42
CA ALA A 270 -29.45 22.88 8.56
C ALA A 270 -30.22 23.22 9.85
N GLU A 271 -31.22 22.41 10.23
CA GLU A 271 -31.97 22.60 11.49
C GLU A 271 -31.09 22.39 12.74
N PHE A 272 -30.18 21.42 12.71
CA PHE A 272 -29.21 21.19 13.79
C PHE A 272 -28.20 22.35 13.94
N THR A 273 -27.72 22.93 12.84
CA THR A 273 -26.81 24.08 12.91
C THR A 273 -27.50 25.31 13.48
N VAL A 274 -28.76 25.57 13.10
CA VAL A 274 -29.54 26.73 13.59
C VAL A 274 -29.86 26.63 15.09
N THR A 275 -30.05 25.43 15.62
CA THR A 275 -30.31 25.22 17.06
C THR A 275 -29.07 25.28 17.95
N LEU A 276 -27.86 25.18 17.38
CA LEU A 276 -26.60 25.34 18.11
C LEU A 276 -26.12 26.79 18.17
N GLU A 277 -26.62 27.66 17.29
CA GLU A 277 -26.29 29.10 17.28
C GLU A 277 -27.31 29.98 18.03
N SER A 278 -28.40 29.40 18.56
CA SER A 278 -29.43 30.07 19.37
C SER A 278 -29.30 29.77 20.86
#